data_AF-A0A357YU21-F1
#
_entry.id   AF-A0A357YU21-F1
#
_cell.length_a   1.000
_cell.length_b   1.000
_cell.length_c   1.000
_cell.angle_alpha   90.00
_cell.angle_beta   90.00
_cell.angle_gamma   90.00
#
_symmetry.space_group_name_H-M   'P 1'
#
loop_
_entity.id
_entity.type
_entity.pdbx_description
1 polymer ?
#
loop_
_entity_poly.entity_id
_entity_poly.type
_entity_poly.pdbx_seq_one_letter_code
_entity_poly.pdbx_strand_id
1 'polypeptide(L)'
;MDIEFFLKERTKFTRYFHENASKPFIGIMNAIDNGDSPYNDPPYSEDGEPPFLNEWLEANDAYNSVGLASLSMLSSALQLYLSCWADRFERIDKPLKRTNKKGWLYAYKKITENFGVDYSQCPVDFEVIEQIVLARNRTQHEEDITSNRIQHSKKDLSRHPSPHFVSDLDMKTLLKDDNSWWMMPQVYIDKKKLEDTVQVIEKFCFWLEREYERILTPN
;
A
#
# COMPACT_ATOMS: atom_id res chain seq x y z
N MET A 1 24.95 10.20 4.79
CA MET A 1 23.53 10.40 5.15
C MET A 1 23.01 9.08 5.66
N ASP A 2 22.42 9.07 6.87
CA ASP A 2 21.76 7.88 7.42
C ASP A 2 20.37 7.74 6.77
N ILE A 3 20.30 6.99 5.68
CA ILE A 3 19.07 6.82 4.90
C ILE A 3 18.04 5.95 5.64
N GLU A 4 18.48 5.08 6.55
CA GLU A 4 17.61 4.24 7.37
C GLU A 4 16.86 5.06 8.41
N PHE A 5 17.55 6.02 9.05
CA PHE A 5 16.91 6.98 9.96
C PHE A 5 15.78 7.76 9.26
N PHE A 6 16.04 8.31 8.06
CA PHE A 6 15.02 9.06 7.33
C PHE A 6 13.88 8.19 6.83
N LEU A 7 14.14 6.92 6.51
CA LEU A 7 13.07 5.96 6.20
C LEU A 7 12.16 5.76 7.41
N LYS A 8 12.74 5.51 8.60
CA LYS A 8 11.99 5.30 9.85
C LYS A 8 11.15 6.52 10.24
N GLU A 9 11.67 7.73 10.04
CA GLU A 9 10.88 8.95 10.30
C GLU A 9 9.71 9.08 9.32
N ARG A 10 9.88 8.71 8.04
CA ARG A 10 8.80 8.72 7.05
C ARG A 10 7.73 7.66 7.35
N THR A 11 8.13 6.43 7.67
CA THR A 11 7.17 5.36 8.00
C THR A 11 6.42 5.67 9.30
N LYS A 12 7.09 6.25 10.31
CA LYS A 12 6.47 6.75 11.53
C LYS A 12 5.43 7.83 11.25
N PHE A 13 5.75 8.79 10.39
CA PHE A 13 4.80 9.82 9.98
C PHE A 13 3.61 9.21 9.23
N THR A 14 3.82 8.23 8.35
CA THR A 14 2.72 7.53 7.67
C THR A 14 1.77 6.84 8.66
N ARG A 15 2.29 6.13 9.67
CA ARG A 15 1.46 5.52 10.73
C ARG A 15 0.67 6.58 11.49
N TYR A 16 1.32 7.68 11.86
CA TYR A 16 0.68 8.80 12.52
C TYR A 16 -0.45 9.41 11.67
N PHE A 17 -0.20 9.64 10.37
CA PHE A 17 -1.18 10.17 9.45
C PHE A 17 -2.41 9.26 9.36
N HIS A 18 -2.20 7.97 9.07
CA HIS A 18 -3.30 7.01 8.95
C HIS A 18 -4.13 6.95 10.24
N GLU A 19 -3.48 6.77 11.39
CA GLU A 19 -4.16 6.67 12.68
C GLU A 19 -5.05 7.89 12.97
N ASN A 20 -4.57 9.10 12.66
CA ASN A 20 -5.32 10.31 13.01
C ASN A 20 -6.32 10.73 11.94
N ALA A 21 -6.02 10.51 10.66
CA ALA A 21 -6.92 10.85 9.56
C ALA A 21 -8.10 9.86 9.46
N SER A 22 -7.92 8.59 9.87
CA SER A 22 -9.00 7.60 9.84
C SER A 22 -10.04 7.78 10.96
N LYS A 23 -9.67 8.37 12.10
CA LYS A 23 -10.54 8.51 13.29
C LYS A 23 -11.94 9.06 13.03
N PRO A 24 -12.13 10.23 12.37
CA PRO A 24 -13.46 10.79 12.17
C PRO A 24 -14.36 9.85 11.34
N PHE A 25 -13.81 9.23 10.30
CA PHE A 25 -14.56 8.34 9.42
C PHE A 25 -14.96 7.03 10.11
N ILE A 26 -14.05 6.45 10.89
CA ILE A 26 -14.37 5.30 11.76
C ILE A 26 -15.45 5.69 12.78
N GLY A 27 -15.35 6.89 13.36
CA GLY A 27 -16.33 7.41 14.31
C GLY A 27 -17.74 7.51 13.70
N ILE A 28 -17.84 8.02 12.47
CA ILE A 28 -19.11 8.10 11.73
C ILE A 28 -19.70 6.71 11.48
N MET A 29 -18.91 5.79 10.90
CA MET A 29 -19.38 4.43 10.61
C MET A 29 -19.87 3.73 11.88
N ASN A 30 -19.10 3.76 12.96
CA ASN A 30 -19.48 3.15 14.23
C ASN A 30 -20.73 3.78 14.85
N ALA A 31 -20.87 5.11 14.78
CA ALA A 31 -22.03 5.79 15.36
C ALA A 31 -23.32 5.45 14.59
N ILE A 32 -23.25 5.32 13.26
CA ILE A 32 -24.37 4.84 12.44
C ILE A 32 -24.69 3.38 12.78
N ASP A 33 -23.69 2.50 12.77
CA ASP A 33 -23.87 1.06 13.02
C ASP A 33 -24.46 0.76 14.40
N ASN A 34 -24.11 1.56 15.42
CA ASN A 34 -24.62 1.41 16.78
C ASN A 34 -25.91 2.19 17.07
N GLY A 35 -26.32 3.10 16.17
CA GLY A 35 -27.41 4.04 16.44
C GLY A 35 -27.09 5.05 17.55
N ASP A 36 -25.83 5.48 17.64
CA ASP A 36 -25.38 6.51 18.58
C ASP A 36 -25.68 7.93 18.05
N SER A 37 -25.70 8.93 18.92
CA SER A 37 -25.87 10.34 18.50
C SER A 37 -24.77 10.78 17.52
N PRO A 38 -25.09 11.50 16.42
CA PRO A 38 -26.40 12.10 16.08
C PRO A 38 -27.34 11.19 15.24
N TYR A 39 -27.04 9.91 15.07
CA TYR A 39 -27.75 8.96 14.20
C TYR A 39 -28.83 8.14 14.92
N ASN A 40 -29.10 8.45 16.20
CA ASN A 40 -30.04 7.73 17.06
C ASN A 40 -31.53 8.07 16.81
N ASP A 41 -31.82 9.02 15.92
CA ASP A 41 -33.17 9.44 15.54
C ASP A 41 -33.25 9.62 14.00
N PRO A 42 -33.36 8.51 13.23
CA PRO A 42 -33.37 8.58 11.77
C PRO A 42 -34.67 9.20 11.24
N PRO A 43 -34.59 9.97 10.14
CA PRO A 43 -35.80 10.44 9.46
C PRO A 43 -36.62 9.25 8.94
N TYR A 44 -37.95 9.36 8.98
CA TYR A 44 -38.83 8.35 8.41
C TYR A 44 -38.61 8.22 6.89
N SER A 45 -38.42 7.00 6.41
CA SER A 45 -38.33 6.67 4.98
C SER A 45 -39.10 5.40 4.64
N GLU A 46 -39.68 5.34 3.44
CA GLU A 46 -40.42 4.19 2.89
C GLU A 46 -39.68 3.50 1.73
N ASP A 47 -38.48 3.96 1.38
CA ASP A 47 -37.66 3.37 0.31
C ASP A 47 -37.11 1.99 0.65
N GLY A 48 -37.08 1.62 1.94
CA GLY A 48 -36.53 0.36 2.43
C GLY A 48 -35.01 0.35 2.55
N GLU A 49 -34.35 1.50 2.34
CA GLU A 49 -32.91 1.63 2.54
C GLU A 49 -32.57 1.81 4.03
N PRO A 50 -31.39 1.34 4.48
CA PRO A 50 -30.90 1.67 5.80
C PRO A 50 -30.79 3.20 5.98
N PRO A 51 -31.25 3.75 7.13
CA PRO A 51 -31.03 5.16 7.42
C PRO A 51 -29.54 5.51 7.40
N PHE A 52 -29.22 6.70 6.87
CA PHE A 52 -27.85 7.22 6.78
C PHE A 52 -26.88 6.35 5.94
N LEU A 53 -27.39 5.53 5.02
CA LEU A 53 -26.57 4.69 4.14
C LEU A 53 -25.53 5.51 3.37
N ASN A 54 -25.92 6.66 2.83
CA ASN A 54 -25.00 7.51 2.06
C ASN A 54 -23.86 8.06 2.92
N GLU A 55 -24.17 8.57 4.11
CA GLU A 55 -23.17 9.06 5.06
C GLU A 55 -22.20 7.95 5.49
N TRP A 56 -22.71 6.73 5.69
CA TRP A 56 -21.86 5.57 5.97
C TRP A 56 -20.94 5.24 4.79
N LEU A 57 -21.47 5.22 3.56
CA LEU A 57 -20.70 4.94 2.35
C LEU A 57 -19.62 6.02 2.10
N GLU A 58 -19.96 7.29 2.26
CA GLU A 58 -19.01 8.41 2.15
C GLU A 58 -17.90 8.30 3.22
N ALA A 59 -18.25 7.98 4.47
CA ALA A 59 -17.26 7.75 5.52
C ALA A 59 -16.34 6.56 5.21
N ASN A 60 -16.90 5.46 4.70
CA ASN A 60 -16.13 4.30 4.28
C ASN A 60 -15.19 4.63 3.09
N ASP A 61 -15.66 5.36 2.08
CA ASP A 61 -14.83 5.80 0.95
C ASP A 61 -13.69 6.72 1.41
N ALA A 62 -13.98 7.65 2.33
CA ALA A 62 -12.98 8.52 2.92
C ALA A 62 -11.95 7.75 3.76
N TYR A 63 -12.40 6.76 4.55
CA TYR A 63 -11.51 5.86 5.29
C TYR A 63 -10.57 5.08 4.35
N ASN A 64 -11.10 4.51 3.27
CA ASN A 64 -10.31 3.81 2.26
C ASN A 64 -9.30 4.75 1.59
N SER A 65 -9.70 5.99 1.29
CA SER A 65 -8.82 7.02 0.72
C SER A 65 -7.64 7.35 1.63
N VAL A 66 -7.84 7.40 2.95
CA VAL A 66 -6.74 7.54 3.93
C VAL A 66 -5.77 6.36 3.86
N GLY A 67 -6.28 5.13 3.75
CA GLY A 67 -5.48 3.92 3.56
C GLY A 67 -4.61 3.99 2.29
N LEU A 68 -5.21 4.38 1.17
CA LEU A 68 -4.53 4.51 -0.13
C LEU A 68 -3.47 5.63 -0.13
N ALA A 69 -3.79 6.79 0.46
CA ALA A 69 -2.83 7.88 0.64
C ALA A 69 -1.63 7.43 1.49
N SER A 70 -1.89 6.69 2.57
CA SER A 70 -0.85 6.13 3.44
C SER A 70 0.05 5.16 2.68
N LEU A 71 -0.53 4.28 1.86
CA LEU A 71 0.24 3.37 0.99
C LEU A 71 1.11 4.14 -0.03
N SER A 72 0.58 5.22 -0.61
CA SER A 72 1.34 6.10 -1.51
C SER A 72 2.53 6.77 -0.82
N MET A 73 2.38 7.17 0.44
CA MET A 73 3.48 7.69 1.26
C MET A 73 4.56 6.64 1.50
N LEU A 74 4.17 5.39 1.81
CA LEU A 74 5.11 4.27 1.96
C LEU A 74 5.86 3.95 0.67
N SER A 75 5.14 3.85 -0.45
CA SER A 75 5.75 3.61 -1.77
C SER A 75 6.75 4.71 -2.11
N SER A 76 6.41 5.97 -1.84
CA SER A 76 7.30 7.11 -2.05
C SER A 76 8.55 7.06 -1.17
N ALA A 77 8.39 6.69 0.11
CA ALA A 77 9.50 6.54 1.04
C ALA A 77 10.47 5.43 0.60
N LEU A 78 9.94 4.28 0.16
CA LEU A 78 10.73 3.18 -0.39
C LEU A 78 11.48 3.59 -1.66
N GLN A 79 10.82 4.29 -2.60
CA GLN A 79 11.46 4.74 -3.83
C GLN A 79 12.60 5.72 -3.55
N LEU A 80 12.41 6.66 -2.60
CA LEU A 80 13.44 7.57 -2.15
C LEU A 80 14.61 6.83 -1.49
N TYR A 81 14.32 5.86 -0.63
CA TYR A 81 15.36 5.04 0.00
C TYR A 81 16.23 4.32 -1.05
N LEU A 82 15.60 3.64 -2.02
CA LEU A 82 16.33 2.93 -3.09
C LEU A 82 17.11 3.89 -4.00
N SER A 83 16.57 5.09 -4.23
CA SER A 83 17.27 6.16 -4.93
C SER A 83 18.55 6.54 -4.20
N CYS A 84 18.45 6.88 -2.91
CA CYS A 84 19.61 7.26 -2.10
C CYS A 84 20.62 6.10 -1.92
N TRP A 85 20.13 4.85 -1.88
CA TRP A 85 21.00 3.68 -1.87
C TRP A 85 21.81 3.59 -3.18
N ALA A 86 21.16 3.77 -4.33
CA ALA A 86 21.81 3.74 -5.65
C ALA A 86 22.80 4.91 -5.82
N ASP A 87 22.46 6.11 -5.32
CA ASP A 87 23.32 7.30 -5.38
C ASP A 87 24.72 7.05 -4.78
N ARG A 88 24.84 6.14 -3.81
CA ARG A 88 26.13 5.78 -3.18
C ARG A 88 27.13 5.10 -4.12
N PHE A 89 26.63 4.48 -5.19
CA PHE A 89 27.45 3.81 -6.20
C PHE A 89 27.46 4.53 -7.55
N GLU A 90 26.61 5.54 -7.71
CA GLU A 90 26.46 6.25 -8.96
C GLU A 90 27.69 7.10 -9.26
N ARG A 91 28.15 7.05 -10.52
CA ARG A 91 29.22 7.91 -11.01
C ARG A 91 28.66 8.96 -11.94
N ILE A 92 29.22 10.16 -11.90
CA ILE A 92 28.81 11.30 -12.74
C ILE A 92 28.84 10.94 -14.24
N ASP A 93 29.85 10.16 -14.67
CA ASP A 93 30.04 9.75 -16.06
C ASP A 93 29.19 8.54 -16.48
N LYS A 94 28.53 7.87 -15.51
CA LYS A 94 27.75 6.65 -15.76
C LYS A 94 26.54 6.57 -14.83
N PRO A 95 25.49 7.39 -15.10
CA PRO A 95 24.28 7.39 -14.28
C PRO A 95 23.57 6.04 -14.34
N LEU A 96 22.99 5.63 -13.21
CA LEU A 96 22.26 4.38 -13.07
C LEU A 96 20.84 4.53 -13.62
N LYS A 97 20.38 3.54 -14.38
CA LYS A 97 19.05 3.58 -15.01
C LYS A 97 17.95 3.22 -14.00
N ARG A 98 17.28 4.24 -13.46
CA ARG A 98 16.22 4.12 -12.43
C ARG A 98 14.83 3.77 -12.98
N THR A 99 14.71 3.53 -14.28
CA THR A 99 13.45 3.21 -14.95
C THR A 99 13.55 1.91 -15.75
N ASN A 100 12.45 1.15 -15.77
CA ASN A 100 12.34 -0.08 -16.54
C ASN A 100 10.91 -0.26 -17.06
N LYS A 101 10.74 -1.02 -18.14
CA LYS A 101 9.43 -1.42 -18.66
C LYS A 101 8.60 -2.21 -17.64
N LYS A 102 9.26 -2.88 -16.68
CA LYS A 102 8.62 -3.58 -15.55
C LYS A 102 8.40 -2.68 -14.32
N GLY A 103 8.63 -1.37 -14.42
CA GLY A 103 8.47 -0.42 -13.31
C GLY A 103 9.79 -0.07 -12.61
N TRP A 104 9.73 0.95 -11.75
CA TRP A 104 10.90 1.49 -11.04
C TRP A 104 11.46 0.52 -10.00
N LEU A 105 10.62 -0.24 -9.30
CA LEU A 105 11.06 -1.21 -8.29
C LEU A 105 11.97 -2.27 -8.93
N TYR A 106 11.58 -2.79 -10.08
CA TYR A 106 12.41 -3.72 -10.85
C TYR A 106 13.73 -3.09 -11.32
N ALA A 107 13.74 -1.80 -11.66
CA ALA A 107 14.96 -1.09 -12.03
C ALA A 107 15.96 -1.06 -10.86
N TYR A 108 15.51 -0.71 -9.65
CA TYR A 108 16.36 -0.71 -8.45
C TYR A 108 16.79 -2.10 -8.01
N LYS A 109 15.92 -3.12 -8.15
CA LYS A 109 16.31 -4.52 -7.96
C LYS A 109 17.48 -4.89 -8.87
N LYS A 110 17.44 -4.49 -10.14
CA LYS A 110 18.54 -4.73 -11.09
C LYS A 110 19.81 -3.95 -10.72
N ILE A 111 19.66 -2.71 -10.26
CA ILE A 111 20.79 -1.90 -9.80
C ILE A 111 21.50 -2.58 -8.63
N THR A 112 20.76 -2.95 -7.58
CA THR A 112 21.30 -3.60 -6.38
C THR A 112 21.93 -4.96 -6.70
N GLU A 113 21.29 -5.79 -7.54
CA GLU A 113 21.85 -7.05 -8.04
C GLU A 113 23.20 -6.85 -8.75
N ASN A 114 23.33 -5.79 -9.58
CA ASN A 114 24.59 -5.49 -10.28
C ASN A 114 25.73 -5.11 -9.32
N PHE A 115 25.41 -4.69 -8.09
CA PHE A 115 26.38 -4.42 -7.03
C PHE A 115 26.55 -5.59 -6.06
N GLY A 116 25.97 -6.76 -6.37
CA GLY A 116 26.21 -8.00 -5.64
C GLY A 116 25.21 -8.30 -4.52
N VAL A 117 24.06 -7.63 -4.49
CA VAL A 117 22.95 -7.98 -3.57
C VAL A 117 22.28 -9.28 -4.02
N ASP A 118 22.21 -10.26 -3.12
CA ASP A 118 21.51 -11.54 -3.38
C ASP A 118 20.12 -11.56 -2.75
N TYR A 119 19.09 -11.37 -3.58
CA TYR A 119 17.69 -11.42 -3.15
C TYR A 119 17.21 -12.80 -2.69
N SER A 120 17.97 -13.89 -2.92
CA SER A 120 17.66 -15.19 -2.33
C SER A 120 17.77 -15.19 -0.79
N GLN A 121 18.57 -14.25 -0.25
CA GLN A 121 18.75 -14.03 1.18
C GLN A 121 17.84 -12.93 1.75
N CYS A 122 16.92 -12.39 0.93
CA CYS A 122 16.00 -11.34 1.36
C CYS A 122 15.07 -11.87 2.47
N PRO A 123 15.02 -11.24 3.66
CA PRO A 123 14.30 -11.78 4.81
C PRO A 123 12.81 -11.45 4.81
N VAL A 124 12.32 -10.87 3.73
CA VAL A 124 10.90 -10.57 3.49
C VAL A 124 10.48 -11.12 2.15
N ASP A 125 9.18 -11.36 2.02
CA ASP A 125 8.58 -11.67 0.73
C ASP A 125 8.60 -10.41 -0.16
N PHE A 126 9.45 -10.43 -1.19
CA PHE A 126 9.59 -9.32 -2.13
C PHE A 126 8.31 -9.09 -2.93
N GLU A 127 7.45 -10.10 -3.05
CA GLU A 127 6.15 -10.00 -3.73
C GLU A 127 5.24 -8.98 -3.04
N VAL A 128 5.28 -8.91 -1.71
CA VAL A 128 4.53 -7.89 -0.94
C VAL A 128 5.01 -6.48 -1.31
N ILE A 129 6.32 -6.29 -1.53
CA ILE A 129 6.88 -4.99 -1.95
C ILE A 129 6.39 -4.62 -3.34
N GLU A 130 6.32 -5.58 -4.27
CA GLU A 130 5.76 -5.35 -5.60
C GLU A 130 4.27 -4.97 -5.52
N GLN A 131 3.50 -5.65 -4.68
CA GLN A 131 2.08 -5.33 -4.48
C GLN A 131 1.86 -3.92 -3.93
N ILE A 132 2.76 -3.38 -3.08
CA ILE A 132 2.69 -1.97 -2.63
C ILE A 132 2.72 -1.02 -3.82
N VAL A 133 3.63 -1.25 -4.76
CA VAL A 133 3.80 -0.41 -5.95
C VAL A 133 2.63 -0.56 -6.90
N LEU A 134 2.13 -1.78 -7.09
CA LEU A 134 0.97 -2.05 -7.95
C LEU A 134 -0.30 -1.41 -7.40
N ALA A 135 -0.59 -1.61 -6.12
CA ALA A 135 -1.74 -1.01 -5.44
C ALA A 135 -1.68 0.53 -5.50
N ARG A 136 -0.51 1.13 -5.24
CA ARG A 136 -0.30 2.58 -5.40
C ARG A 136 -0.53 3.03 -6.85
N ASN A 137 -0.16 2.25 -7.85
CA ASN A 137 -0.39 2.65 -9.25
C ASN A 137 -1.89 2.66 -9.61
N ARG A 138 -2.70 1.78 -8.99
CA ARG A 138 -4.16 1.79 -9.19
C ARG A 138 -4.79 3.10 -8.72
N THR A 139 -4.29 3.69 -7.63
CA THR A 139 -4.79 5.00 -7.13
C THR A 139 -4.41 6.18 -8.02
N GLN A 140 -3.51 6.01 -8.97
CA GLN A 140 -3.08 7.09 -9.88
C GLN A 140 -3.69 6.96 -11.28
N HIS A 141 -4.29 5.81 -11.56
CA HIS A 141 -4.83 5.46 -12.85
C HIS A 141 -6.26 4.95 -12.65
N GLU A 142 -7.08 5.79 -12.03
CA GLU A 142 -8.52 5.58 -11.93
C GLU A 142 -9.14 5.61 -13.32
N GLU A 143 -9.92 4.56 -13.62
CA GLU A 143 -10.52 4.34 -14.94
C GLU A 143 -12.02 4.72 -14.95
N ASP A 144 -12.61 4.94 -13.77
CA ASP A 144 -14.04 5.18 -13.59
C ASP A 144 -14.28 6.40 -12.69
N ILE A 145 -14.99 7.39 -13.22
CA ILE A 145 -15.37 8.61 -12.48
C ILE A 145 -16.63 8.40 -11.62
N THR A 146 -17.36 7.30 -11.83
CA THR A 146 -18.65 7.04 -11.17
C THR A 146 -18.50 6.36 -9.81
N SER A 147 -17.27 6.00 -9.42
CA SER A 147 -16.99 5.34 -8.15
C SER A 147 -15.67 5.78 -7.55
N ASN A 148 -15.63 5.98 -6.23
CA ASN A 148 -14.37 6.17 -5.48
C ASN A 148 -13.67 4.84 -5.15
N ARG A 149 -14.24 3.69 -5.55
CA ARG A 149 -13.69 2.37 -5.22
C ARG A 149 -12.52 2.03 -6.13
N ILE A 150 -11.31 2.10 -5.57
CA ILE A 150 -10.10 1.65 -6.26
C ILE A 150 -10.04 0.12 -6.26
N GLN A 151 -10.08 -0.48 -7.44
CA GLN A 151 -10.07 -1.93 -7.60
C GLN A 151 -8.70 -2.45 -8.05
N HIS A 152 -8.38 -3.68 -7.64
CA HIS A 152 -7.25 -4.42 -8.21
C HIS A 152 -7.46 -4.69 -9.70
N SER A 153 -6.37 -4.76 -10.46
CA SER A 153 -6.47 -5.21 -11.85
C SER A 153 -6.53 -6.73 -11.91
N LYS A 154 -7.32 -7.28 -12.86
CA LYS A 154 -7.38 -8.73 -13.11
C LYS A 154 -6.00 -9.34 -13.37
N LYS A 155 -5.12 -8.57 -14.01
CA LYS A 155 -3.74 -8.98 -14.32
C LYS A 155 -2.88 -9.10 -13.07
N ASP A 156 -3.05 -8.23 -12.09
CA ASP A 156 -2.27 -8.27 -10.86
C ASP A 156 -2.77 -9.40 -9.95
N LEU A 157 -4.09 -9.59 -9.85
CA LEU A 157 -4.68 -10.72 -9.10
C LEU A 157 -4.25 -12.09 -9.66
N SER A 158 -4.14 -12.23 -10.98
CA SER A 158 -3.68 -13.50 -11.57
C SER A 158 -2.19 -13.77 -11.36
N ARG A 159 -1.40 -12.74 -11.07
CA ARG A 159 0.03 -12.84 -10.74
C ARG A 159 0.28 -13.11 -9.27
N HIS A 160 -0.63 -12.65 -8.41
CA HIS A 160 -0.52 -12.69 -6.97
C HIS A 160 -1.66 -13.53 -6.37
N PRO A 161 -1.50 -14.86 -6.25
CA PRO A 161 -2.57 -15.75 -5.77
C PRO A 161 -2.96 -15.49 -4.30
N SER A 162 -2.16 -14.73 -3.56
CA SER A 162 -2.47 -14.24 -2.21
C SER A 162 -2.32 -12.71 -2.16
N PRO A 163 -3.32 -11.95 -2.65
CA PRO A 163 -3.24 -10.49 -2.69
C PRO A 163 -3.36 -9.90 -1.28
N HIS A 164 -2.37 -9.09 -0.88
CA HIS A 164 -2.23 -8.56 0.48
C HIS A 164 -3.23 -7.45 0.80
N PHE A 165 -3.55 -6.62 -0.19
CA PHE A 165 -4.43 -5.45 -0.03
C PHE A 165 -5.88 -5.75 -0.40
N VAL A 166 -6.42 -6.86 0.08
CA VAL A 166 -7.82 -7.26 -0.11
C VAL A 166 -8.47 -7.46 1.27
N SER A 167 -9.73 -7.05 1.41
CA SER A 167 -10.48 -7.26 2.66
C SER A 167 -10.83 -8.75 2.83
N ASP A 168 -11.05 -9.20 4.08
CA ASP A 168 -11.44 -10.59 4.34
C ASP A 168 -12.78 -10.95 3.67
N LEU A 169 -13.66 -9.96 3.53
CA LEU A 169 -14.95 -10.11 2.86
C LEU A 169 -14.75 -10.34 1.35
N ASP A 170 -13.95 -9.49 0.71
CA ASP A 170 -13.65 -9.61 -0.72
C ASP A 170 -12.88 -10.89 -1.02
N MET A 171 -11.95 -11.31 -0.15
CA MET A 171 -11.24 -12.59 -0.27
C MET A 171 -12.20 -13.78 -0.22
N LYS A 172 -13.18 -13.78 0.69
CA LYS A 172 -14.19 -14.84 0.76
C LYS A 172 -15.05 -14.89 -0.49
N THR A 173 -15.34 -13.75 -1.10
CA THR A 173 -16.11 -13.67 -2.35
C THR A 173 -15.29 -14.20 -3.52
N LEU A 174 -14.03 -13.77 -3.65
CA LEU A 174 -13.10 -14.25 -4.68
C LEU A 174 -12.92 -15.78 -4.67
N LEU A 175 -12.84 -16.38 -3.48
CA LEU A 175 -12.66 -17.84 -3.35
C LEU A 175 -13.92 -18.66 -3.69
N LYS A 176 -15.10 -18.03 -3.71
CA LYS A 176 -16.38 -18.72 -3.93
C LYS A 176 -16.84 -18.72 -5.40
N ASP A 177 -16.38 -17.78 -6.20
CA ASP A 177 -16.86 -17.60 -7.56
C ASP A 177 -15.74 -17.20 -8.53
N ASP A 178 -15.35 -18.14 -9.39
CA ASP A 178 -14.34 -17.97 -10.44
C ASP A 178 -14.75 -16.92 -11.50
N ASN A 179 -16.05 -16.59 -11.57
CA ASN A 179 -16.64 -15.64 -12.52
C ASN A 179 -16.98 -14.27 -11.90
N SER A 180 -16.51 -13.96 -10.69
CA SER A 180 -16.71 -12.66 -10.02
C SER A 180 -15.92 -11.50 -10.63
N TRP A 181 -15.60 -11.55 -11.93
CA TRP A 181 -14.83 -10.52 -12.62
C TRP A 181 -15.56 -9.18 -12.72
N TRP A 182 -16.88 -9.18 -12.52
CA TRP A 182 -17.74 -7.99 -12.46
C TRP A 182 -17.58 -7.22 -11.14
N MET A 183 -17.04 -7.84 -10.09
CA MET A 183 -16.77 -7.21 -8.79
C MET A 183 -15.31 -7.45 -8.42
N MET A 184 -14.40 -6.75 -9.11
CA MET A 184 -12.99 -6.78 -8.71
C MET A 184 -12.86 -6.29 -7.26
N PRO A 185 -12.06 -6.98 -6.43
CA PRO A 185 -11.89 -6.64 -5.05
C PRO A 185 -11.31 -5.23 -4.93
N GLN A 186 -11.74 -4.51 -3.91
CA GLN A 186 -11.20 -3.20 -3.62
C GLN A 186 -9.77 -3.34 -3.09
N VAL A 187 -8.91 -2.39 -3.46
CA VAL A 187 -7.62 -2.18 -2.80
C VAL A 187 -7.91 -1.66 -1.39
N TYR A 188 -7.75 -2.53 -0.40
CA TYR A 188 -8.13 -2.28 0.98
C TYR A 188 -6.92 -2.24 1.90
N ILE A 189 -6.78 -1.14 2.65
CA ILE A 189 -5.70 -0.91 3.62
C ILE A 189 -6.31 -0.52 4.95
N ASP A 190 -6.40 -1.48 5.85
CA ASP A 190 -6.70 -1.23 7.26
C ASP A 190 -5.43 -0.94 8.06
N LYS A 191 -5.60 -0.61 9.35
CA LYS A 191 -4.50 -0.34 10.27
C LYS A 191 -3.50 -1.49 10.36
N LYS A 192 -3.97 -2.75 10.35
CA LYS A 192 -3.12 -3.93 10.47
C LYS A 192 -2.31 -4.13 9.20
N LYS A 193 -2.93 -4.07 8.02
CA LYS A 193 -2.26 -4.17 6.72
C LYS A 193 -1.22 -3.06 6.54
N LEU A 194 -1.52 -1.84 6.96
CA LEU A 194 -0.55 -0.75 6.95
C LEU A 194 0.66 -1.05 7.83
N GLU A 195 0.43 -1.54 9.05
CA GLU A 195 1.50 -1.89 9.99
C GLU A 195 2.35 -3.06 9.47
N ASP A 196 1.71 -4.10 8.93
CA ASP A 196 2.40 -5.23 8.29
C ASP A 196 3.26 -4.73 7.10
N THR A 197 2.73 -3.83 6.28
CA THR A 197 3.44 -3.22 5.14
C THR A 197 4.65 -2.39 5.59
N VAL A 198 4.49 -1.60 6.64
CA VAL A 198 5.57 -0.83 7.27
C VAL A 198 6.70 -1.77 7.70
N GLN A 199 6.37 -2.86 8.40
CA GLN A 199 7.37 -3.80 8.91
C GLN A 199 8.13 -4.48 7.76
N VAL A 200 7.43 -4.83 6.68
CA VAL A 200 8.07 -5.36 5.46
C VAL A 200 9.05 -4.35 4.87
N ILE A 201 8.66 -3.08 4.71
CA ILE A 201 9.56 -2.03 4.17
C ILE A 201 10.76 -1.81 5.08
N GLU A 202 10.54 -1.61 6.38
CA GLU A 202 11.62 -1.33 7.33
C GLU A 202 12.61 -2.50 7.39
N LYS A 203 12.11 -3.75 7.44
CA LYS A 203 12.96 -4.95 7.46
C LYS A 203 13.71 -5.15 6.14
N PHE A 204 13.07 -4.91 5.00
CA PHE A 204 13.72 -4.95 3.69
C PHE A 204 14.85 -3.94 3.57
N CYS A 205 14.58 -2.68 3.93
CA CYS A 205 15.55 -1.61 3.82
C CYS A 205 16.71 -1.81 4.81
N PHE A 206 16.43 -2.21 6.05
CA PHE A 206 17.46 -2.56 7.04
C PHE A 206 18.39 -3.66 6.50
N TRP A 207 17.82 -4.73 5.93
CA TRP A 207 18.61 -5.78 5.30
C TRP A 207 19.45 -5.25 4.13
N LEU A 208 18.88 -4.40 3.27
CA LEU A 208 19.61 -3.82 2.14
C LEU A 208 20.76 -2.90 2.58
N GLU A 209 20.66 -2.27 3.76
CA GLU A 209 21.76 -1.51 4.36
C GLU A 209 22.88 -2.43 4.84
N ARG A 210 22.55 -3.59 5.43
CA ARG A 210 23.57 -4.60 5.80
C ARG A 210 24.28 -5.15 4.56
N GLU A 211 23.54 -5.38 3.47
CA GLU A 211 24.13 -5.79 2.20
C GLU A 211 25.09 -4.72 1.64
N TYR A 212 24.76 -3.43 1.78
CA TYR A 212 25.66 -2.34 1.42
C TYR A 212 26.98 -2.38 2.20
N GLU A 213 26.91 -2.55 3.53
CA GLU A 213 28.10 -2.66 4.38
C GLU A 213 28.96 -3.87 3.98
N ARG A 214 28.33 -5.02 3.71
CA ARG A 214 29.00 -6.24 3.25
C ARG A 214 29.73 -6.00 1.91
N ILE A 215 29.11 -5.26 0.99
CA ILE A 215 29.72 -4.93 -0.30
C ILE A 215 30.95 -4.02 -0.13
N LEU A 216 30.93 -3.09 0.82
CA LEU A 216 32.06 -2.19 1.08
C LEU A 216 33.21 -2.84 1.85
N THR A 217 32.91 -3.84 2.69
CA THR A 217 33.88 -4.55 3.53
C THR A 217 33.89 -6.05 3.20
N PRO A 218 34.33 -6.43 1.98
CA PRO A 218 34.47 -7.84 1.64
C PRO A 218 35.57 -8.45 2.53
N ASN A 219 35.17 -9.39 3.39
CA ASN A 219 36.11 -10.25 4.13
C ASN A 219 36.96 -11.10 3.18
#